data_AF-A0A914T8N8-F1
#
_entry.id   AF-A0A914T8N8-F1
#
_cell.length_a   1.000
_cell.length_b   1.000
_cell.length_c   1.000
_cell.angle_alpha   90.00
_cell.angle_beta   90.00
_cell.angle_gamma   90.00
#
_symmetry.space_group_name_H-M   'P 1'
#
loop_
_entity.id
_entity.type
_entity.pdbx_description
1 polymer ?
#
loop_
_entity_poly.entity_id
_entity_poly.type
_entity_poly.pdbx_seq_one_letter_code
_entity_poly.pdbx_strand_id
1 'polypeptide(L)'
;MQIIKRCEELEEENNVEGLSHFFLTLPRPLPLEIAQHESIWRARALYCFHRGEYPELYRILETTHFRDPHQKLQTMWQEAHYKEVEKQRGRPLGPVDKYRVRKKYPMPKTIWDGEHKTHCFKERTRNTLREHYLRDPYPNPNKKKELAIQTQLTPMQVGNWFKNRRQRDRAAAAKNK
;
A
#
# COMPACT_ATOMS: atom_id res chain seq x y z
N MET A 1 -26.93 21.27 -1.19
CA MET A 1 -26.47 20.69 0.09
C MET A 1 -27.06 19.33 0.44
N GLN A 2 -28.33 19.01 0.14
CA GLN A 2 -28.91 17.69 0.48
C GLN A 2 -28.25 16.49 -0.24
N ILE A 3 -27.90 16.62 -1.52
CA ILE A 3 -27.27 15.53 -2.30
C ILE A 3 -25.90 15.12 -1.74
N ILE A 4 -25.09 16.11 -1.36
CA ILE A 4 -23.75 15.90 -0.79
C ILE A 4 -23.86 15.19 0.56
N LYS A 5 -24.71 15.71 1.44
CA LYS A 5 -24.94 15.13 2.77
C LYS A 5 -25.41 13.68 2.68
N ARG A 6 -26.31 13.38 1.72
CA ARG A 6 -26.78 12.01 1.52
C ARG A 6 -25.68 11.06 1.02
N CYS A 7 -24.74 11.54 0.20
CA CYS A 7 -23.58 10.76 -0.22
C CYS A 7 -22.64 10.46 0.95
N GLU A 8 -22.44 11.44 1.84
CA GLU A 8 -21.61 11.30 3.03
C GLU A 8 -22.21 10.26 3.99
N GLU A 9 -23.51 10.36 4.28
CA GLU A 9 -24.24 9.38 5.11
C GLU A 9 -24.12 7.95 4.53
N LEU A 10 -24.42 7.79 3.24
CA LEU A 10 -24.36 6.47 2.59
C LEU A 10 -22.93 5.93 2.48
N GLU A 11 -21.94 6.80 2.32
CA GLU A 11 -20.54 6.44 2.39
C GLU A 11 -20.18 5.94 3.80
N GLU A 12 -20.53 6.69 4.85
CA GLU A 12 -20.24 6.36 6.26
C GLU A 12 -20.87 5.02 6.68
N GLU A 13 -22.13 4.79 6.28
CA GLU A 13 -22.84 3.53 6.49
C GLU A 13 -22.29 2.37 5.63
N ASN A 14 -21.40 2.65 4.67
CA ASN A 14 -20.92 1.70 3.67
C ASN A 14 -22.08 1.05 2.88
N ASN A 15 -23.17 1.80 2.69
CA ASN A 15 -24.41 1.33 2.09
C ASN A 15 -24.35 1.45 0.55
N VAL A 16 -23.73 0.44 -0.08
CA VAL A 16 -23.50 0.40 -1.53
C VAL A 16 -24.79 0.32 -2.33
N GLU A 17 -25.77 -0.45 -1.86
CA GLU A 17 -27.07 -0.57 -2.52
C GLU A 17 -27.82 0.76 -2.48
N GLY A 18 -27.79 1.43 -1.33
CA GLY A 18 -28.29 2.79 -1.17
C GLY A 18 -27.60 3.79 -2.10
N LEU A 19 -26.26 3.72 -2.24
CA LEU A 19 -25.52 4.55 -3.21
C LEU A 19 -25.93 4.26 -4.65
N SER A 20 -26.12 2.99 -5.01
CA SER A 20 -26.55 2.58 -6.35
C SER A 20 -27.91 3.18 -6.68
N HIS A 21 -28.90 3.00 -5.79
CA HIS A 21 -30.23 3.58 -5.95
C HIS A 21 -30.18 5.11 -5.99
N PHE A 22 -29.38 5.72 -5.12
CA PHE A 22 -29.23 7.16 -5.07
C PHE A 22 -28.63 7.73 -6.37
N PHE A 23 -27.59 7.11 -6.93
CA PHE A 23 -27.01 7.54 -8.21
C PHE A 23 -27.95 7.37 -9.42
N LEU A 24 -28.96 6.49 -9.33
CA LEU A 24 -30.02 6.36 -10.31
C LEU A 24 -31.08 7.47 -10.18
N THR A 25 -31.34 7.95 -8.97
CA THR A 25 -32.34 9.02 -8.72
C THR A 25 -31.80 10.43 -8.91
N LEU A 26 -30.48 10.60 -9.05
CA LEU A 26 -29.89 11.92 -9.28
C LEU A 26 -30.31 12.52 -10.63
N PRO A 27 -30.64 13.83 -10.66
CA PRO A 27 -30.96 14.52 -11.90
C PRO A 27 -29.74 14.54 -12.84
N ARG A 28 -29.97 14.27 -14.14
CA ARG A 28 -28.91 14.28 -15.17
C ARG A 28 -29.19 15.37 -16.20
N PRO A 29 -28.25 16.29 -16.48
CA PRO A 29 -26.92 16.40 -15.86
C PRO A 29 -26.99 16.99 -14.43
N LEU A 30 -26.07 16.56 -13.57
CA LEU A 30 -25.86 17.19 -12.27
C LEU A 30 -25.25 18.59 -12.47
N PRO A 31 -25.61 19.59 -11.64
CA PRO A 31 -24.89 20.85 -11.59
C PRO A 31 -23.39 20.62 -11.38
N LEU A 32 -22.55 21.37 -12.10
CA LEU A 32 -21.10 21.15 -12.14
C LEU A 32 -20.46 21.16 -10.74
N GLU A 33 -20.89 22.09 -9.89
CA GLU A 33 -20.44 22.22 -8.50
C GLU A 33 -20.68 20.95 -7.68
N ILE A 34 -21.84 20.31 -7.88
CA ILE A 34 -22.19 19.06 -7.20
C ILE A 34 -21.41 17.91 -7.83
N ALA A 35 -21.35 17.84 -9.16
CA ALA A 35 -20.69 16.77 -9.88
C ALA A 35 -19.17 16.70 -9.60
N GLN A 36 -18.55 17.83 -9.27
CA GLN A 36 -17.12 17.92 -8.92
C GLN A 36 -16.85 17.81 -7.42
N HIS A 37 -17.89 17.76 -6.58
CA HIS A 37 -17.71 17.69 -5.14
C HIS A 37 -17.04 16.37 -4.71
N GLU A 38 -16.12 16.44 -3.75
CA GLU A 38 -15.32 15.29 -3.32
C GLU A 38 -16.18 14.13 -2.78
N SER A 39 -17.26 14.41 -2.04
CA SER A 39 -18.15 13.38 -1.50
C SER A 39 -18.82 12.54 -2.59
N ILE A 40 -19.08 13.14 -3.76
CA ILE A 40 -19.60 12.40 -4.93
C ILE A 40 -18.52 11.47 -5.48
N TRP A 41 -17.27 11.93 -5.58
CA TRP A 41 -16.15 11.09 -6.02
C TRP A 41 -15.83 9.97 -5.04
N ARG A 42 -15.91 10.21 -3.73
CA ARG A 42 -15.74 9.19 -2.69
C ARG A 42 -16.83 8.12 -2.77
N ALA A 43 -18.09 8.54 -2.89
CA ALA A 43 -19.22 7.63 -3.06
C ALA A 43 -19.11 6.82 -4.36
N ARG A 44 -18.68 7.43 -5.47
CA ARG A 44 -18.40 6.73 -6.73
C ARG A 44 -17.25 5.73 -6.60
N ALA A 45 -16.15 6.12 -5.97
CA ALA A 45 -15.02 5.23 -5.71
C ALA A 45 -15.47 4.00 -4.90
N LEU A 46 -16.26 4.21 -3.84
CA LEU A 46 -16.81 3.14 -3.03
C LEU A 46 -17.70 2.20 -3.85
N TYR A 47 -18.58 2.76 -4.67
CA TYR A 47 -19.45 1.99 -5.56
C TYR A 47 -18.65 1.13 -6.56
N CYS A 48 -17.65 1.70 -7.23
CA CYS A 48 -16.77 0.97 -8.16
C CYS A 48 -15.98 -0.14 -7.45
N PHE A 49 -15.48 0.12 -6.24
CA PHE A 49 -14.74 -0.87 -5.44
C PHE A 49 -15.57 -2.12 -5.16
N HIS A 50 -16.84 -1.95 -4.76
CA HIS A 50 -17.73 -3.07 -4.43
C HIS A 50 -18.23 -3.83 -5.66
N ARG A 51 -18.42 -3.15 -6.80
CA ARG A 51 -18.75 -3.82 -8.08
C ARG A 51 -17.56 -4.50 -8.75
N GLY A 52 -16.35 -4.31 -8.23
CA GLY A 52 -15.13 -4.84 -8.84
C GLY A 52 -14.70 -4.10 -10.12
N GLU A 53 -15.23 -2.89 -10.34
CA GLU A 53 -14.86 -2.01 -11.45
C GLU A 53 -13.57 -1.24 -11.10
N TYR A 54 -12.49 -1.98 -10.86
CA TYR A 54 -11.23 -1.42 -10.38
C TYR A 54 -10.56 -0.40 -11.32
N PRO A 55 -10.60 -0.53 -12.66
CA PRO A 55 -10.03 0.48 -13.55
C PRO A 55 -10.60 1.88 -13.32
N GLU A 56 -11.91 1.99 -13.09
CA GLU A 56 -12.57 3.27 -12.83
C GLU A 56 -12.27 3.77 -11.42
N LEU A 57 -12.21 2.88 -10.43
CA LEU A 57 -11.71 3.21 -9.10
C LEU A 57 -10.32 3.84 -9.16
N TYR A 58 -9.37 3.23 -9.89
CA TYR A 58 -8.02 3.75 -10.04
C TYR A 58 -8.01 5.12 -10.69
N ARG A 59 -8.77 5.30 -11.78
CA ARG A 59 -8.92 6.59 -12.46
C ARG A 59 -9.39 7.68 -11.50
N ILE A 60 -10.46 7.42 -10.74
CA ILE A 60 -10.99 8.37 -9.76
C ILE A 60 -9.93 8.72 -8.70
N LEU A 61 -9.26 7.71 -8.15
CA LEU A 61 -8.26 7.90 -7.12
C LEU A 61 -7.03 8.64 -7.63
N GLU A 62 -6.64 8.48 -8.90
CA GLU A 62 -5.47 9.14 -9.51
C GLU A 62 -5.74 10.57 -9.96
N THR A 63 -6.97 10.91 -10.36
CA THR A 63 -7.27 12.23 -10.95
C THR A 63 -7.84 13.25 -9.95
N THR A 64 -8.53 12.77 -8.92
CA THR A 64 -9.28 13.64 -8.01
C THR A 64 -8.44 14.00 -6.78
N HIS A 65 -8.40 15.28 -6.45
CA HIS A 65 -7.83 15.74 -5.18
C HIS A 65 -8.90 15.65 -4.10
N PHE A 66 -8.63 14.86 -3.06
CA PHE A 66 -9.49 14.74 -1.89
C PHE A 66 -8.91 15.56 -0.74
N ARG A 67 -9.74 16.10 0.14
CA ARG A 67 -9.28 16.61 1.43
C ARG A 67 -9.13 15.44 2.42
N ASP A 68 -8.23 15.57 3.39
CA ASP A 68 -8.02 14.57 4.45
C ASP A 68 -9.33 14.25 5.21
N PRO A 69 -9.56 13.03 5.72
CA PRO A 69 -8.63 11.88 5.77
C PRO A 69 -8.79 10.90 4.59
N HIS A 70 -7.65 10.40 4.10
CA HIS A 70 -7.58 9.46 2.96
C HIS A 70 -7.61 7.97 3.32
N GLN A 71 -7.70 7.60 4.61
CA GLN A 71 -7.51 6.21 5.07
C GLN A 71 -8.41 5.21 4.34
N LYS A 72 -9.68 5.57 4.11
CA LYS A 72 -10.65 4.73 3.40
C LYS A 72 -10.28 4.53 1.93
N LEU A 73 -9.87 5.61 1.25
CA LEU A 73 -9.41 5.59 -0.15
C LEU A 73 -8.13 4.75 -0.30
N GLN A 74 -7.17 4.93 0.60
CA GLN A 74 -5.93 4.14 0.65
C GLN A 74 -6.22 2.65 0.86
N THR A 75 -7.20 2.33 1.69
CA THR A 75 -7.62 0.94 1.94
C THR A 75 -8.25 0.35 0.67
N MET A 76 -9.16 1.07 0.02
CA MET A 76 -9.76 0.63 -1.25
C MET A 76 -8.71 0.40 -2.35
N TRP A 77 -7.72 1.28 -2.49
CA TRP A 77 -6.61 1.11 -3.45
C TRP A 77 -5.86 -0.21 -3.20
N GLN A 78 -5.44 -0.46 -1.97
CA GLN A 78 -4.66 -1.65 -1.62
C GLN A 78 -5.48 -2.92 -1.79
N GLU A 79 -6.70 -2.94 -1.24
CA GLU A 79 -7.58 -4.10 -1.30
C GLU A 79 -8.02 -4.43 -2.74
N ALA A 80 -8.26 -3.43 -3.58
CA ALA A 80 -8.56 -3.64 -4.99
C ALA A 80 -7.43 -4.39 -5.70
N HIS A 81 -6.19 -3.91 -5.57
CA HIS A 81 -5.04 -4.60 -6.15
C HIS A 81 -4.76 -5.97 -5.54
N TYR A 82 -5.02 -6.16 -4.24
CA TYR A 82 -4.93 -7.49 -3.64
C TYR A 82 -5.95 -8.44 -4.26
N LYS A 83 -7.22 -8.04 -4.38
CA LYS A 83 -8.29 -8.84 -4.98
C LYS A 83 -7.99 -9.20 -6.44
N GLU A 84 -7.50 -8.26 -7.24
CA GLU A 84 -7.10 -8.55 -8.63
C GLU A 84 -6.00 -9.61 -8.70
N VAL A 85 -4.96 -9.47 -7.88
CA VAL A 85 -3.82 -10.39 -7.87
C VAL A 85 -4.20 -11.75 -7.26
N GLU A 86 -5.07 -11.79 -6.25
CA GLU A 86 -5.65 -13.03 -5.71
C GLU A 86 -6.45 -13.78 -6.76
N LYS A 87 -7.32 -13.06 -7.50
CA LYS A 87 -8.10 -13.62 -8.61
C LYS A 87 -7.20 -14.17 -9.71
N GLN A 88 -6.15 -13.45 -10.09
CA GLN A 88 -5.19 -13.90 -11.11
C GLN A 88 -4.38 -15.13 -10.66
N ARG A 89 -4.05 -15.24 -9.38
CA ARG A 89 -3.25 -16.35 -8.84
C ARG A 89 -4.07 -17.55 -8.39
N GLY A 90 -5.37 -17.39 -8.19
CA GLY A 90 -6.26 -18.42 -7.66
C GLY A 90 -5.97 -18.83 -6.21
N ARG A 91 -5.26 -17.99 -5.44
CA ARG A 91 -4.94 -18.25 -4.03
C ARG A 91 -4.83 -16.96 -3.22
N PRO A 92 -5.06 -17.01 -1.88
CA PRO A 92 -4.85 -15.86 -1.00
C PRO A 92 -3.40 -15.35 -1.01
N LEU A 93 -3.22 -14.03 -0.85
CA LEU A 93 -1.90 -13.41 -0.78
C LEU A 93 -1.33 -13.45 0.64
N GLY A 94 -0.15 -14.05 0.76
CA GLY A 94 0.66 -13.95 1.98
C GLY A 94 1.30 -12.57 2.14
N PRO A 95 1.91 -12.28 3.31
CA PRO A 95 2.52 -10.98 3.61
C PRO A 95 3.56 -10.51 2.58
N VAL A 96 4.36 -11.42 2.05
CA VAL A 96 5.39 -11.13 1.04
C VAL A 96 4.75 -10.76 -0.31
N ASP A 97 3.67 -11.43 -0.68
CA ASP A 97 2.95 -11.14 -1.92
C ASP A 97 2.27 -9.77 -1.80
N LYS A 98 1.59 -9.48 -0.68
CA LYS A 98 1.01 -8.15 -0.42
C LYS A 98 2.07 -7.03 -0.46
N TYR A 99 3.27 -7.28 0.08
CA TYR A 99 4.39 -6.34 -0.04
C TYR A 99 4.79 -6.11 -1.50
N ARG A 100 4.89 -7.17 -2.32
CA ARG A 100 5.20 -7.04 -3.75
C ARG A 100 4.14 -6.24 -4.51
N VAL A 101 2.86 -6.45 -4.18
CA VAL A 101 1.74 -5.70 -4.77
C VAL A 101 1.86 -4.22 -4.44
N ARG A 102 2.02 -3.85 -3.15
CA ARG A 102 2.21 -2.43 -2.75
C ARG A 102 3.43 -1.78 -3.41
N LYS A 103 4.49 -2.55 -3.64
CA LYS A 103 5.69 -2.05 -4.34
C LYS A 103 5.44 -1.86 -5.84
N LYS A 104 4.65 -2.74 -6.47
CA LYS A 104 4.32 -2.67 -7.90
C LYS A 104 3.31 -1.56 -8.20
N TYR A 105 2.36 -1.35 -7.29
CA TYR A 105 1.28 -0.37 -7.40
C TYR A 105 1.31 0.59 -6.20
N PRO A 106 2.25 1.55 -6.19
CA PRO A 106 2.32 2.56 -5.14
C PRO A 106 1.02 3.40 -5.13
N MET A 107 0.64 3.92 -3.97
CA MET A 107 -0.54 4.78 -3.87
C MET A 107 -0.31 6.09 -4.65
N PRO A 108 -1.34 6.64 -5.30
CA PRO A 108 -1.21 7.89 -6.02
C PRO A 108 -1.10 9.08 -5.06
N LYS A 109 -0.43 10.15 -5.51
CA LYS A 109 -0.13 11.35 -4.70
C LYS A 109 -1.38 12.09 -4.20
N THR A 110 -2.49 11.89 -4.88
CA THR A 110 -3.83 12.41 -4.58
C THR A 110 -4.44 11.86 -3.29
N ILE A 111 -3.98 10.70 -2.82
CA ILE A 111 -4.45 10.07 -1.57
C ILE A 111 -3.30 9.71 -0.63
N TRP A 112 -2.07 10.08 -0.96
CA TRP A 112 -0.88 9.74 -0.20
C TRP A 112 0.26 10.75 -0.42
N ASP A 113 0.78 11.30 0.66
CA ASP A 113 1.84 12.32 0.71
C ASP A 113 3.23 11.81 0.30
N GLY A 114 3.41 10.50 0.15
CA GLY A 114 4.68 9.91 -0.22
C GLY A 114 5.61 9.63 0.97
N GLU A 115 5.17 9.80 2.22
CA GLU A 115 5.97 9.47 3.39
C GLU A 115 6.13 7.95 3.54
N HIS A 116 7.09 7.39 2.82
CA HIS A 116 7.56 6.05 3.07
C HIS A 116 8.36 6.07 4.38
N LYS A 117 7.91 5.30 5.39
CA LYS A 117 8.82 4.86 6.46
C LYS A 117 9.94 4.05 5.80
N THR A 118 11.10 4.67 5.61
CA THR A 118 12.27 3.97 5.11
C THR A 118 12.65 2.92 6.14
N HIS A 119 12.29 1.67 5.90
CA HIS A 119 12.71 0.53 6.72
C HIS A 119 14.21 0.20 6.54
N CYS A 120 14.98 1.11 5.96
CA CYS A 120 16.43 0.99 5.90
C CYS A 120 17.00 1.38 7.26
N PHE A 121 17.90 0.54 7.80
CA PHE A 121 18.63 0.92 9.00
C PHE A 121 19.43 2.21 8.77
N LYS A 122 19.66 2.96 9.84
CA LYS A 122 20.54 4.13 9.84
C LYS A 122 21.89 3.77 9.22
N GLU A 123 22.52 4.73 8.55
CA GLU A 123 23.79 4.51 7.84
C GLU A 123 24.87 3.89 8.73
N ARG A 124 25.04 4.40 9.95
CA ARG A 124 25.96 3.84 10.94
C ARG A 124 25.72 2.35 11.17
N THR A 125 24.47 1.94 11.41
CA THR A 125 24.08 0.54 11.57
C THR A 125 24.39 -0.29 10.32
N ARG A 126 24.13 0.25 9.13
CA ARG A 126 24.44 -0.44 7.86
C ARG A 126 25.95 -0.66 7.69
N ASN A 127 26.77 0.32 8.06
CA ASN A 127 28.22 0.24 7.95
C ASN A 127 28.79 -0.79 8.93
N THR A 128 28.37 -0.78 10.19
CA THR A 128 28.75 -1.81 11.18
C THR A 128 28.42 -3.23 10.69
N LEU A 129 27.21 -3.45 10.16
CA LEU A 129 26.82 -4.77 9.62
C LEU A 129 27.66 -5.18 8.41
N ARG A 130 28.01 -4.23 7.52
CA ARG A 130 28.87 -4.48 6.35
C ARG A 130 30.30 -4.83 6.74
N GLU A 131 30.90 -4.08 7.66
CA GLU A 131 32.26 -4.35 8.16
C GLU A 131 32.37 -5.74 8.77
N HIS A 132 31.38 -6.13 9.59
CA HIS A 132 31.33 -7.47 10.15
C HIS A 132 31.12 -8.55 9.10
N TYR A 133 30.28 -8.29 8.10
CA TYR A 133 30.03 -9.23 7.00
C TYR A 133 31.29 -9.55 6.18
N LEU A 134 32.14 -8.54 5.94
CA LEU A 134 33.41 -8.74 5.23
C LEU A 134 34.37 -9.65 5.99
N ARG A 135 34.30 -9.67 7.33
CA ARG A 135 35.11 -10.54 8.19
C ARG A 135 34.51 -11.92 8.34
N ASP A 136 33.21 -12.00 8.61
CA ASP A 136 32.48 -13.25 8.82
C ASP A 136 31.04 -13.15 8.27
N PRO A 137 30.78 -13.71 7.08
CA PRO A 137 29.44 -13.75 6.49
C PRO A 137 28.44 -14.66 7.23
N TYR A 138 28.89 -15.50 8.18
CA TYR A 138 28.10 -16.51 8.87
C TYR A 138 28.25 -16.41 10.40
N PRO A 139 27.84 -15.29 11.02
CA PRO A 139 28.00 -15.10 12.45
C PRO A 139 27.22 -16.16 13.25
N ASN A 140 27.87 -16.71 14.27
CA ASN A 140 27.26 -17.62 15.23
C ASN A 140 26.20 -16.91 16.12
N PRO A 141 25.39 -17.64 16.90
CA PRO A 141 24.32 -17.05 17.71
C PRO A 141 24.80 -15.98 18.71
N ASN A 142 25.96 -16.17 19.34
CA ASN A 142 26.53 -15.19 20.26
C ASN A 142 26.93 -13.92 19.53
N LYS A 143 27.58 -14.06 18.38
CA LYS A 143 27.99 -12.92 17.56
C LYS A 143 26.80 -12.13 17.02
N LYS A 144 25.69 -12.81 16.69
CA LYS A 144 24.43 -12.14 16.31
C LYS A 144 23.84 -11.32 17.46
N LYS A 145 23.90 -11.82 18.70
CA LYS A 145 23.45 -11.08 19.89
C LYS A 145 24.31 -9.85 20.16
N GLU A 146 25.63 -9.97 20.06
CA GLU A 146 26.55 -8.83 20.18
C GLU A 146 26.24 -7.75 19.14
N LEU A 147 26.09 -8.16 17.86
CA LEU A 147 25.75 -7.24 16.79
C LEU A 147 24.40 -6.57 17.00
N ALA A 148 23.41 -7.30 17.50
CA ALA A 148 22.09 -6.77 17.84
C ALA A 148 22.20 -5.64 18.87
N ILE A 149 22.98 -5.84 19.93
CA ILE A 149 23.24 -4.82 20.96
C ILE A 149 23.95 -3.61 20.35
N GLN A 150 25.04 -3.83 19.60
CA GLN A 150 25.82 -2.75 18.99
C GLN A 150 25.03 -1.91 17.99
N THR A 151 24.14 -2.56 17.23
CA THR A 151 23.37 -1.91 16.16
C THR A 151 22.00 -1.40 16.58
N GLN A 152 21.61 -1.64 17.84
CA GLN A 152 20.26 -1.40 18.36
C GLN A 152 19.18 -2.08 17.51
N LEU A 153 19.48 -3.28 17.02
CA LEU A 153 18.56 -4.12 16.25
C LEU A 153 18.20 -5.36 17.07
N THR A 154 17.14 -6.05 16.67
CA THR A 154 16.85 -7.38 17.21
C THR A 154 17.80 -8.43 16.61
N PRO A 155 18.14 -9.51 17.34
CA PRO A 155 18.91 -10.62 16.79
C PRO A 155 18.31 -11.21 15.50
N MET A 156 16.98 -11.19 15.38
CA MET A 156 16.26 -11.59 14.17
C MET A 156 16.52 -10.64 13.00
N GLN A 157 16.50 -9.32 13.22
CA GLN A 157 16.81 -8.31 12.19
C GLN A 157 18.25 -8.46 11.68
N VAL A 158 19.21 -8.67 12.58
CA VAL A 158 20.61 -8.96 12.21
C VAL A 158 20.67 -10.26 11.40
N GLY A 159 20.05 -11.34 11.88
CA GLY A 159 20.01 -12.62 11.17
C GLY A 159 19.43 -12.51 9.74
N ASN A 160 18.34 -11.77 9.59
CA ASN A 160 17.70 -11.51 8.31
C ASN A 160 18.58 -10.65 7.40
N TRP A 161 19.29 -9.66 7.94
CA TRP A 161 20.21 -8.84 7.16
C TRP A 161 21.33 -9.68 6.54
N PHE A 162 21.99 -10.53 7.33
CA PHE A 162 23.06 -11.41 6.85
C PHE A 162 22.54 -12.42 5.81
N LYS A 163 21.37 -13.03 6.07
CA LYS A 163 20.71 -13.93 5.11
C LYS A 163 20.44 -13.23 3.77
N ASN A 164 19.86 -12.03 3.82
CA ASN A 164 19.50 -11.26 2.63
C ASN A 164 20.74 -10.72 1.88
N ARG A 165 21.84 -10.44 2.58
CA ARG A 165 23.11 -10.03 1.95
C ARG A 165 23.71 -11.19 1.15
N ARG A 166 23.83 -12.38 1.75
CA ARG A 166 24.31 -13.59 1.05
C ARG A 166 23.45 -13.95 -0.17
N GLN A 167 22.13 -13.80 -0.07
CA GLN A 167 21.23 -14.02 -1.22
C GLN A 167 21.51 -13.04 -2.37
N ARG A 168 21.75 -11.76 -2.06
CA ARG A 168 22.11 -10.74 -3.07
C ARG A 168 23.45 -11.03 -3.73
N ASP A 169 24.44 -11.46 -2.94
CA ASP A 169 25.78 -11.77 -3.47
C ASP A 169 25.74 -12.98 -4.41
N ARG A 170 24.98 -14.03 -4.07
CA ARG A 170 24.74 -15.17 -4.97
C ARG A 170 24.02 -14.76 -6.25
N ALA A 171 22.99 -13.91 -6.14
CA ALA A 171 22.25 -13.43 -7.31
C ALA A 171 23.12 -12.54 -8.22
N ALA A 172 24.04 -11.76 -7.66
CA ALA A 172 25.00 -10.97 -8.43
C ALA A 172 26.04 -11.88 -9.12
N ALA A 173 26.56 -12.88 -8.42
CA ALA A 173 27.49 -13.85 -9.00
C ALA A 173 26.87 -14.64 -10.16
N ALA A 174 25.58 -14.99 -10.07
CA ALA A 174 24.85 -15.69 -11.12
C ALA A 174 24.56 -14.83 -12.37
N LYS A 175 24.61 -13.50 -12.27
CA LYS A 175 24.41 -12.58 -13.41
C LYS A 175 25.69 -12.27 -14.18
N ASN A 176 26.85 -12.49 -13.56
CA ASN A 176 28.18 -12.22 -14.13
C ASN A 176 28.82 -13.49 -14.71
N LYS A 177 28.02 -14.53 -14.97
CA LYS A 177 28.42 -15.82 -15.53
C LYS A 177 27.62 -16.07 -16.80
#